data_AF-A0A926BSQ6-F1
#
_entry.id   AF-A0A926BSQ6-F1
#
_cell.length_a   1.000
_cell.length_b   1.000
_cell.length_c   1.000
_cell.angle_alpha   90.00
_cell.angle_beta   90.00
_cell.angle_gamma   90.00
#
_symmetry.space_group_name_H-M   'P 1'
#
loop_
_entity.id
_entity.type
_entity.pdbx_description
1 polymer ?
#
loop_
_entity_poly.entity_id
_entity_poly.type
_entity_poly.pdbx_seq_one_letter_code
_entity_poly.pdbx_strand_id
1 'polypeptide(L)'
;MRFAIQTNGVNGHVHASAHELATELVRRGGQCTSFEDRQLQFVLNLSDMESPRTFRRKHKSVFVVTLAAHPAADDETIKRNGYRTLIRTFSNLMICLVPNGNGRLDAHYITPEVGYYTTPFDADAVCERIAPI
;
A
#
# COMPACT_ATOMS: atom_id res chain seq x y z
N MET A 1 6.31 15.53 3.16
CA MET A 1 6.50 14.40 2.24
C MET A 1 5.65 14.60 1.00
N ARG A 2 6.19 14.43 -0.21
CA ARG A 2 5.43 14.52 -1.47
C ARG A 2 5.04 13.13 -1.98
N PHE A 3 3.75 12.92 -2.24
CA PHE A 3 3.23 11.63 -2.66
C PHE A 3 2.24 11.68 -3.81
N ALA A 4 2.11 10.57 -4.54
CA ALA A 4 1.09 10.38 -5.56
C ALA A 4 0.35 9.05 -5.34
N ILE A 5 -0.88 8.95 -5.84
CA ILE A 5 -1.70 7.74 -5.75
C ILE A 5 -1.93 7.20 -7.16
N GLN A 6 -1.64 5.92 -7.36
CA GLN A 6 -1.93 5.23 -8.62
C GLN A 6 -3.13 4.31 -8.43
N THR A 7 -4.16 4.49 -9.26
CA THR A 7 -5.38 3.66 -9.23
C THR A 7 -5.41 2.71 -10.42
N ASN A 8 -5.10 1.43 -10.23
CA ASN A 8 -5.07 0.43 -11.31
C ASN A 8 -6.37 -0.39 -11.43
N GLY A 9 -7.54 0.25 -11.45
CA GLY A 9 -8.83 -0.42 -11.66
C GLY A 9 -9.22 -1.37 -10.52
N VAL A 10 -9.13 -0.88 -9.28
CA VAL A 10 -9.14 -1.68 -8.05
C VAL A 10 -10.53 -1.71 -7.39
N ASN A 11 -10.77 -2.70 -6.53
CA ASN A 11 -12.02 -2.87 -5.78
C ASN A 11 -12.35 -1.70 -4.83
N GLY A 12 -13.65 -1.50 -4.54
CA GLY A 12 -14.15 -0.37 -3.74
C GLY A 12 -13.58 -0.25 -2.31
N HIS A 13 -13.26 -1.36 -1.65
CA HIS A 13 -12.67 -1.34 -0.30
C HIS A 13 -11.26 -0.74 -0.27
N VAL A 14 -10.43 -1.07 -1.28
CA VAL A 14 -9.07 -0.50 -1.40
C VAL A 14 -9.16 1.01 -1.60
N HIS A 15 -10.15 1.49 -2.35
CA HIS A 15 -10.37 2.92 -2.55
C HIS A 15 -10.73 3.67 -1.26
N ALA A 16 -11.60 3.10 -0.42
CA ALA A 16 -11.98 3.71 0.85
C ALA A 16 -10.77 3.85 1.79
N SER A 17 -10.02 2.75 2.02
CA SER A 17 -8.83 2.76 2.87
C SER A 17 -7.71 3.62 2.29
N ALA A 18 -7.55 3.67 0.96
CA ALA A 18 -6.60 4.57 0.32
C ALA A 18 -6.95 6.04 0.52
N HIS A 19 -8.25 6.38 0.47
CA HIS A 19 -8.71 7.74 0.74
C HIS A 19 -8.48 8.14 2.20
N GLU A 20 -8.71 7.23 3.13
CA GLU A 20 -8.43 7.42 4.55
C GLU A 20 -6.93 7.65 4.79
N LEU A 21 -6.07 6.81 4.22
CA LEU A 21 -4.62 6.96 4.28
C LEU A 21 -4.15 8.28 3.64
N ALA A 22 -4.68 8.65 2.48
CA ALA A 22 -4.31 9.90 1.81
C ALA A 22 -4.70 11.13 2.66
N THR A 23 -5.87 11.09 3.28
CA THR A 23 -6.35 12.15 4.18
C THR A 23 -5.42 12.29 5.38
N GLU A 24 -5.05 11.17 5.99
CA GLU A 24 -4.15 11.14 7.14
C GLU A 24 -2.73 11.60 6.79
N LEU A 25 -2.21 11.17 5.65
CA LEU A 25 -0.93 11.66 5.12
C LEU A 25 -0.92 13.18 4.93
N VAL A 26 -1.99 13.76 4.39
CA VAL A 26 -2.13 15.21 4.23
C VAL A 26 -2.23 15.90 5.60
N ARG A 27 -3.00 15.34 6.54
CA ARG A 27 -3.11 15.84 7.91
C ARG A 27 -1.74 15.91 8.61
N ARG A 28 -0.87 14.95 8.33
CA ARG A 28 0.52 14.88 8.81
C ARG A 28 1.50 15.78 8.03
N GLY A 29 1.02 16.67 7.16
CA GLY A 29 1.85 17.59 6.37
C GLY A 29 2.36 17.01 5.04
N GLY A 30 1.81 15.88 4.61
CA GLY A 30 2.01 15.34 3.28
C GLY A 30 1.39 16.22 2.20
N GLN A 31 1.99 16.20 1.01
CA GLN A 31 1.50 16.92 -0.16
C GLN A 31 1.19 15.90 -1.25
N CYS A 32 -0.09 15.75 -1.59
CA CYS A 32 -0.50 14.97 -2.74
C CYS A 32 -0.15 15.75 -4.02
N THR A 33 0.66 15.15 -4.87
CA THR A 33 1.21 15.74 -6.11
C THR A 33 1.02 14.78 -7.28
N SER A 34 1.56 15.15 -8.45
CA SER A 34 1.52 14.33 -9.65
C SER A 34 2.75 13.41 -9.79
N PHE A 35 2.66 12.41 -10.66
CA PHE A 35 3.80 11.54 -11.02
C PHE A 35 4.92 12.26 -11.78
N GLU A 36 4.67 13.49 -12.26
CA GLU A 36 5.68 14.34 -12.93
C GLU A 36 6.47 15.21 -11.94
N ASP A 37 6.10 15.23 -10.67
CA ASP A 37 6.83 15.98 -9.64
C ASP A 37 8.22 15.38 -9.44
N ARG A 38 9.26 16.18 -9.75
CA ARG A 38 10.67 15.77 -9.57
C ARG A 38 11.05 15.54 -8.12
N GLN A 39 10.26 16.07 -7.17
CA GLN A 39 10.41 15.86 -5.74
C GLN A 39 9.47 14.78 -5.21
N LEU A 40 8.85 13.96 -6.07
CA LEU A 40 8.05 12.82 -5.63
C LEU A 40 8.91 11.85 -4.81
N GLN A 41 8.49 11.58 -3.58
CA GLN A 41 9.20 10.70 -2.64
C GLN A 41 8.48 9.37 -2.45
N PHE A 42 7.15 9.37 -2.58
CA PHE A 42 6.31 8.26 -2.18
C PHE A 42 5.20 8.00 -3.21
N VAL A 43 4.90 6.74 -3.50
CA VAL A 43 3.75 6.35 -4.31
C VAL A 43 2.91 5.33 -3.57
N LEU A 44 1.62 5.63 -3.42
CA LEU A 44 0.61 4.67 -3.02
C LEU A 44 0.04 4.01 -4.28
N ASN A 45 0.49 2.81 -4.58
CA ASN A 45 0.03 2.02 -5.72
C ASN A 45 -1.15 1.14 -5.31
N LEU A 46 -2.36 1.51 -5.70
CA LEU A 46 -3.54 0.66 -5.47
C LEU A 46 -3.54 -0.46 -6.53
N SER A 47 -3.57 -1.71 -6.08
CA SER A 47 -3.43 -2.89 -6.93
C SER A 47 -4.37 -4.01 -6.51
N ASP A 48 -4.57 -4.94 -7.43
CA ASP A 48 -5.16 -6.25 -7.18
C ASP A 48 -4.04 -7.29 -7.00
N MET A 49 -4.19 -8.23 -6.07
CA MET A 49 -3.23 -9.31 -5.86
C MET A 49 -3.33 -10.41 -6.92
N GLU A 50 -4.48 -10.57 -7.57
CA GLU A 50 -4.67 -11.53 -8.67
C GLU A 50 -4.07 -11.00 -9.98
N SER A 51 -4.21 -9.68 -10.22
CA SER A 51 -3.73 -9.00 -11.42
C SER A 51 -2.86 -7.77 -11.10
N PRO A 52 -1.70 -7.96 -10.44
CA PRO A 52 -0.87 -6.85 -10.01
C PRO A 52 -0.23 -6.15 -11.21
N ARG A 53 -0.42 -4.84 -11.29
CA ARG A 53 0.17 -4.02 -12.37
C ARG A 53 1.49 -3.43 -11.93
N THR A 54 2.49 -3.56 -12.80
CA THR A 54 3.80 -2.98 -12.57
C THR A 54 3.73 -1.46 -12.50
N PHE A 55 4.24 -0.90 -11.40
CA PHE A 55 4.58 0.51 -11.35
C PHE A 55 6.05 0.70 -11.74
N ARG A 56 6.30 1.49 -12.78
CA ARG A 56 7.66 1.83 -13.20
C ARG A 56 8.02 3.21 -12.68
N ARG A 57 8.77 3.24 -11.58
CA ARG A 57 9.29 4.49 -11.00
C ARG A 57 10.19 5.24 -12.01
N LYS A 58 10.00 6.57 -12.12
CA LYS A 58 10.88 7.44 -12.92
C LYS A 58 12.24 7.66 -12.26
N HIS A 59 12.28 7.65 -10.92
CA HIS A 59 13.48 7.86 -10.13
C HIS A 59 13.68 6.72 -9.13
N LYS A 60 14.93 6.31 -8.87
CA LYS A 60 15.25 5.23 -7.93
C LYS A 60 14.92 5.56 -6.47
N SER A 61 14.82 6.85 -6.13
CA SER A 61 14.56 7.34 -4.76
C SER A 61 13.08 7.31 -4.35
N VAL A 62 12.16 6.96 -5.26
CA VAL A 62 10.73 6.89 -4.92
C VAL A 62 10.46 5.60 -4.13
N PHE A 63 9.92 5.75 -2.93
CA PHE A 63 9.41 4.66 -2.10
C PHE A 63 8.01 4.27 -2.56
N VAL A 64 7.78 2.99 -2.83
CA VAL A 64 6.52 2.50 -3.40
C VAL A 64 5.84 1.58 -2.41
N VAL A 65 4.64 1.97 -1.97
CA VAL A 65 3.75 1.13 -1.17
C VAL A 65 2.62 0.64 -2.06
N THR A 66 2.48 -0.67 -2.21
CA THR A 66 1.30 -1.24 -2.84
C THR A 66 0.24 -1.55 -1.80
N LEU A 67 -0.99 -1.12 -2.04
CA LEU A 67 -2.17 -1.44 -1.24
C LEU A 67 -3.11 -2.31 -2.07
N ALA A 68 -3.52 -3.45 -1.51
CA ALA A 68 -4.55 -4.31 -2.07
C ALA A 68 -5.50 -4.80 -0.98
N ALA A 69 -6.58 -5.48 -1.36
CA ALA A 69 -7.48 -6.15 -0.44
C ALA A 69 -7.71 -7.60 -0.88
N HIS A 70 -7.97 -8.47 0.09
CA HIS A 70 -8.31 -9.87 -0.14
C HIS A 70 -9.54 -10.25 0.70
N PRO A 71 -10.55 -10.94 0.12
CA PRO A 71 -11.86 -11.12 0.77
C PRO A 71 -11.83 -11.99 2.04
N ALA A 72 -11.00 -13.02 2.06
CA ALA A 72 -10.60 -13.79 3.24
C ALA A 72 -9.56 -14.80 2.76
N ALA A 73 -8.35 -14.75 3.30
CA ALA A 73 -7.33 -15.76 3.03
C ALA A 73 -6.62 -16.09 4.33
N ASP A 74 -6.13 -17.32 4.42
CA ASP A 74 -5.14 -17.68 5.42
C ASP A 74 -3.83 -16.91 5.19
N ASP A 75 -3.04 -16.80 6.26
CA ASP A 75 -1.76 -16.11 6.27
C ASP A 75 -0.77 -16.61 5.20
N GLU A 76 -0.76 -17.91 4.90
CA GLU A 76 0.16 -18.47 3.90
C GLU A 76 -0.20 -18.05 2.47
N THR A 77 -1.49 -17.99 2.16
CA THR A 77 -2.00 -17.48 0.90
C THR A 77 -1.73 -15.98 0.76
N ILE A 78 -1.95 -15.20 1.83
CA ILE A 78 -1.65 -13.76 1.85
C ILE A 78 -0.15 -13.53 1.65
N LYS A 79 0.73 -14.23 2.38
CA LYS A 79 2.18 -14.15 2.22
C LYS A 79 2.60 -14.44 0.79
N ARG A 80 2.22 -15.61 0.26
CA ARG A 80 2.63 -16.07 -1.07
C ARG A 80 2.20 -15.09 -2.16
N ASN A 81 0.94 -14.68 -2.15
CA ASN A 81 0.41 -13.75 -3.15
C ASN A 81 0.94 -12.32 -2.92
N GLY A 82 1.16 -11.92 -1.67
CA GLY A 82 1.71 -10.64 -1.26
C GLY A 82 3.15 -10.46 -1.75
N TYR A 83 4.02 -11.45 -1.56
CA TYR A 83 5.38 -11.45 -2.12
C TYR A 83 5.38 -11.38 -3.64
N ARG A 84 4.52 -12.18 -4.30
CA ARG A 84 4.39 -12.16 -5.76
C ARG A 84 3.96 -10.77 -6.26
N THR A 85 3.04 -10.13 -5.53
CA THR A 85 2.56 -8.78 -5.82
C THR A 85 3.69 -7.77 -5.64
N LEU A 86 4.36 -7.79 -4.48
CA LEU A 86 5.47 -6.90 -4.13
C LEU A 86 6.57 -6.88 -5.21
N ILE A 87 6.96 -8.05 -5.70
CA ILE A 87 7.97 -8.19 -6.77
C ILE A 87 7.44 -7.57 -8.08
N ARG A 88 6.21 -7.88 -8.48
CA ARG A 88 5.63 -7.42 -9.76
C ARG A 88 5.36 -5.92 -9.81
N THR A 89 5.02 -5.33 -8.68
CA THR A 89 4.80 -3.89 -8.53
C THR A 89 6.09 -3.12 -8.24
N PHE A 90 7.23 -3.81 -8.09
CA PHE A 90 8.50 -3.25 -7.62
C PHE A 90 8.32 -2.38 -6.36
N SER A 91 7.52 -2.87 -5.41
CA SER A 91 7.21 -2.14 -4.19
C SER A 91 8.25 -2.37 -3.11
N ASN A 92 8.48 -1.33 -2.30
CA ASN A 92 9.25 -1.44 -1.07
C ASN A 92 8.42 -2.12 0.04
N LEU A 93 7.11 -1.87 0.03
CA LEU A 93 6.17 -2.44 0.98
C LEU A 93 4.87 -2.81 0.26
N MET A 94 4.32 -3.96 0.60
CA MET A 94 3.00 -4.40 0.20
C MET A 94 2.12 -4.49 1.44
N ILE A 95 0.93 -3.90 1.38
CA ILE A 95 -0.09 -3.98 2.42
C ILE A 95 -1.32 -4.65 1.82
N CYS A 96 -1.70 -5.81 2.36
CA CYS A 96 -2.96 -6.47 2.03
C CYS A 96 -3.96 -6.22 3.16
N LEU A 97 -5.13 -5.68 2.81
CA LEU A 97 -6.24 -5.46 3.72
C LEU A 97 -7.19 -6.66 3.71
N VAL A 98 -7.46 -7.22 4.88
CA VAL A 98 -8.30 -8.41 5.03
C VAL A 98 -9.37 -8.16 6.08
N PRO A 99 -10.66 -8.42 5.80
CA PRO A 99 -11.71 -8.32 6.82
C PRO A 99 -11.51 -9.29 7.98
N ASN A 100 -11.61 -8.81 9.22
CA ASN A 100 -11.31 -9.61 10.42
C ASN A 100 -12.54 -10.16 11.15
N GLY A 101 -13.65 -10.42 10.44
CA GLY A 101 -14.89 -10.99 10.99
C GLY A 101 -15.70 -10.05 11.91
N ASN A 102 -15.07 -9.02 12.49
CA ASN A 102 -15.70 -8.03 13.36
C ASN A 102 -16.09 -6.73 12.63
N GLY A 103 -16.20 -6.79 11.30
CA GLY A 103 -16.44 -5.60 10.47
C GLY A 103 -15.26 -4.63 10.39
N ARG A 104 -14.07 -5.00 10.88
CA ARG A 104 -12.83 -4.24 10.75
C ARG A 104 -11.89 -4.89 9.74
N LEU A 105 -10.82 -4.20 9.38
CA LEU A 105 -9.76 -4.70 8.51
C LEU A 105 -8.49 -4.97 9.32
N ASP A 106 -7.78 -6.02 8.98
CA ASP A 106 -6.39 -6.25 9.34
C ASP A 106 -5.49 -5.85 8.16
N ALA A 107 -4.36 -5.22 8.47
CA ALA A 107 -3.31 -4.84 7.54
C ALA A 107 -2.16 -5.85 7.64
N HIS A 108 -1.97 -6.61 6.57
CA HIS A 108 -0.89 -7.58 6.42
C HIS A 108 0.24 -6.94 5.62
N TYR A 109 1.39 -6.75 6.25
CA TYR A 109 2.56 -6.10 5.71
C TYR A 109 3.55 -7.13 5.18
N ILE A 110 4.06 -6.90 3.98
CA ILE A 110 5.11 -7.70 3.35
C ILE A 110 6.20 -6.76 2.89
N THR A 111 7.42 -6.96 3.38
CA THR A 111 8.63 -6.23 2.97
C THR A 111 9.76 -7.20 2.59
N PRO A 112 10.68 -6.80 1.70
CA PRO A 112 11.91 -7.56 1.45
C PRO A 112 12.77 -7.73 2.69
N GLU A 113 12.80 -6.75 3.59
CA GLU A 113 13.77 -6.67 4.69
C GLU A 113 13.30 -7.41 5.96
N VAL A 114 12.04 -7.24 6.35
CA VAL A 114 11.47 -7.78 7.59
C VAL A 114 10.62 -9.01 7.33
N GLY A 115 10.13 -9.18 6.10
CA GLY A 115 9.26 -10.27 5.72
C GLY A 115 7.81 -9.93 5.97
N TYR A 116 7.11 -10.74 6.78
CA TYR A 116 5.65 -10.65 6.96
C TYR A 116 5.25 -10.37 8.40
N TYR A 117 4.32 -9.45 8.61
CA TYR A 117 3.66 -9.19 9.90
C TYR A 117 2.27 -8.57 9.70
N THR A 118 1.44 -8.57 10.74
CA THR A 118 0.05 -8.09 10.66
C THR A 118 -0.28 -7.17 11.83
N THR A 119 -1.10 -6.15 11.58
CA THR A 119 -1.73 -5.32 12.62
C THR A 119 -3.19 -5.07 12.27
N PRO A 120 -4.06 -4.68 13.22
CA PRO A 120 -5.32 -4.04 12.84
C PRO A 120 -5.06 -2.85 11.91
N PHE A 121 -5.91 -2.65 10.92
CA PHE A 121 -5.84 -1.47 10.06
C PHE A 121 -6.26 -0.24 10.85
N ASP A 122 -5.40 0.76 10.81
CA ASP A 122 -5.60 2.09 11.35
C ASP A 122 -4.74 3.04 10.50
N ALA A 123 -5.37 4.05 9.88
CA ALA A 123 -4.68 4.87 8.90
C ALA A 123 -3.50 5.66 9.51
N ASP A 124 -3.65 6.11 10.76
CA ASP A 124 -2.64 6.87 11.50
C ASP A 124 -1.41 6.00 11.76
N ALA A 125 -1.63 4.80 12.30
CA ALA A 125 -0.60 3.81 12.56
C ALA A 125 0.08 3.29 11.28
N VAL A 126 -0.67 3.15 10.19
CA VAL A 126 -0.10 2.80 8.87
C VAL A 126 0.78 3.94 8.37
N CYS A 127 0.35 5.20 8.49
CA CYS A 127 1.13 6.36 8.07
C CYS A 127 2.50 6.43 8.77
N GLU A 128 2.57 6.06 10.06
CA GLU A 128 3.84 5.96 10.80
C GLU A 128 4.78 4.88 10.26
N ARG A 129 4.22 3.76 9.78
CA ARG A 129 4.98 2.63 9.25
C ARG A 129 5.47 2.85 7.83
N ILE A 130 4.75 3.63 7.03
CA ILE A 130 5.05 3.84 5.61
C ILE A 130 5.81 5.12 5.33
N ALA A 131 5.91 6.04 6.30
CA ALA A 131 6.69 7.25 6.14
C ALA A 131 8.16 6.88 5.89
N PRO A 132 8.75 7.27 4.74
CA PRO A 132 10.17 7.05 4.51
C PRO A 132 10.96 7.81 5.57
N ILE A 133 11.88 7.10 6.24
CA ILE A 133 12.90 7.67 7.14
C ILE A 133 13.78 8.63 6.33
#